data_AF-A0A6N6KX99-F1
#
_entry.id   AF-A0A6N6KX99-F1
#
_cell.length_a   1.000
_cell.length_b   1.000
_cell.length_c   1.000
_cell.angle_alpha   90.00
_cell.angle_beta   90.00
_cell.angle_gamma   90.00
#
_symmetry.space_group_name_H-M   'P 1'
#
loop_
_entity.id
_entity.type
_entity.pdbx_description
1 polymer ?
#
loop_
_entity_poly.entity_id
_entity_poly.type
_entity_poly.pdbx_seq_one_letter_code
_entity_poly.pdbx_strand_id
1 'polypeptide(L)'
;MTSGFDYIFSNLSNAVQRELGVQIRLRSEHAPILQNWAAQENRALEDVLDELIANAIQQRIDAESMIERWAQLTRREREVVALFSIDKSRGEIAEILTIEHNTVKAHLRNAVQHLDCESTREMRQKLLHVDFGEWVGKNIHLPA
;
A
#
# COMPACT_ATOMS: atom_id res chain seq x y z
N MET A 1 -18.67 36.39 -2.58
CA MET A 1 -17.93 35.71 -3.67
C MET A 1 -17.72 34.29 -3.20
N THR A 2 -18.58 33.37 -3.64
CA THR A 2 -18.42 31.93 -3.39
C THR A 2 -17.14 31.51 -4.08
N SER A 3 -16.21 30.91 -3.34
CA SER A 3 -14.98 30.42 -3.95
C SER A 3 -15.34 29.29 -4.92
N GLY A 4 -14.55 29.09 -5.99
CA GLY A 4 -14.75 27.94 -6.89
C GLY A 4 -14.78 26.62 -6.12
N PHE A 5 -14.07 26.56 -4.99
CA PHE A 5 -14.05 25.43 -4.07
C PHE A 5 -15.41 25.15 -3.41
N ASP A 6 -16.16 26.16 -2.99
CA ASP A 6 -17.47 25.97 -2.34
C ASP A 6 -18.48 25.34 -3.31
N TYR A 7 -18.41 25.71 -4.59
CA TYR A 7 -19.25 25.15 -5.65
C TYR A 7 -18.88 23.69 -5.95
N ILE A 8 -17.58 23.39 -6.02
CA ILE A 8 -17.06 22.05 -6.34
C ILE A 8 -17.28 21.07 -5.21
N PHE A 9 -16.95 21.45 -3.97
CA PHE A 9 -17.19 20.62 -2.80
C PHE A 9 -18.67 20.33 -2.62
N SER A 10 -19.53 21.31 -2.90
CA SER A 10 -20.97 21.09 -2.91
C SER A 10 -21.37 20.05 -3.96
N ASN A 11 -20.82 20.10 -5.17
CA ASN A 11 -21.14 19.12 -6.23
C ASN A 11 -20.66 17.71 -5.89
N LEU A 12 -19.41 17.55 -5.44
CA LEU A 12 -18.86 16.25 -5.03
C LEU A 12 -19.59 15.69 -3.80
N SER A 13 -19.81 16.52 -2.77
CA SER A 13 -20.58 16.13 -1.59
C SER A 13 -22.02 15.77 -1.95
N ASN A 14 -22.64 16.47 -2.91
CA ASN A 14 -23.99 16.16 -3.36
C ASN A 14 -24.05 14.86 -4.17
N ALA A 15 -23.07 14.60 -5.03
CA ALA A 15 -22.98 13.35 -5.78
C ALA A 15 -22.83 12.16 -4.82
N VAL A 16 -21.88 12.24 -3.89
CA VAL A 16 -21.67 11.18 -2.89
C VAL A 16 -22.87 11.02 -1.96
N GLN A 17 -23.52 12.12 -1.56
CA GLN A 17 -24.75 12.03 -0.75
C GLN A 17 -25.90 11.37 -1.52
N ARG A 18 -26.03 11.60 -2.82
CA ARG A 18 -27.08 10.97 -3.65
C ARG A 18 -26.83 9.50 -3.89
N GLU A 19 -25.60 9.14 -4.20
CA GLU A 19 -25.25 7.76 -4.58
C GLU A 19 -25.05 6.85 -3.37
N LEU A 20 -24.39 7.36 -2.32
CA LEU A 20 -23.98 6.57 -1.17
C LEU A 20 -24.69 6.95 0.13
N GLY A 21 -25.46 8.05 0.14
CA GLY A 21 -26.16 8.51 1.36
C GLY A 21 -25.24 9.11 2.42
N VAL A 22 -23.95 9.32 2.11
CA VAL A 22 -22.93 9.77 3.06
C VAL A 22 -22.51 11.21 2.77
N GLN A 23 -22.37 12.01 3.83
CA GLN A 23 -21.74 13.34 3.74
C GLN A 23 -20.22 13.20 3.89
N ILE A 24 -19.48 13.55 2.84
CA ILE A 24 -18.03 13.72 2.94
C ILE A 24 -17.73 15.07 3.58
N ARG A 25 -16.85 15.10 4.58
CA ARG A 25 -16.31 16.34 5.15
C ARG A 25 -14.82 16.43 4.84
N LEU A 26 -14.44 17.33 3.94
CA LEU A 26 -13.05 17.74 3.83
C LEU A 26 -12.73 18.68 4.98
N ARG A 27 -11.66 18.41 5.70
CA ARG A 27 -11.16 19.34 6.71
C ARG A 27 -10.58 20.57 6.00
N SER A 28 -10.78 21.75 6.59
CA SER A 28 -10.44 23.04 5.99
C SER A 28 -8.95 23.20 5.65
N GLU A 29 -8.08 22.48 6.36
CA GLU A 29 -6.63 22.48 6.13
C GLU A 29 -6.22 21.83 4.79
N HIS A 30 -7.05 20.98 4.19
CA HIS A 30 -6.72 20.28 2.95
C HIS A 30 -7.05 21.11 1.70
N ALA A 31 -7.99 22.04 1.79
CA ALA A 31 -8.43 22.87 0.67
C ALA A 31 -7.29 23.66 -0.02
N PRO A 32 -6.42 24.40 0.70
CA PRO A 32 -5.33 25.13 0.04
C PRO A 32 -4.29 24.20 -0.59
N ILE A 33 -4.09 23.00 -0.05
CA ILE A 33 -3.17 22.00 -0.59
C ILE A 33 -3.68 21.52 -1.96
N LEU A 34 -4.95 21.13 -2.03
CA LEU A 34 -5.57 20.62 -3.25
C LEU A 34 -5.64 21.69 -4.35
N GLN A 35 -5.96 22.93 -3.98
CA GLN A 35 -5.93 24.06 -4.93
C GLN A 35 -4.54 24.32 -5.49
N ASN A 36 -3.50 24.22 -4.66
CA ASN A 36 -2.13 24.39 -5.10
C ASN A 36 -1.71 23.26 -6.06
N TRP A 37 -2.08 22.01 -5.79
CA TRP A 37 -1.81 20.89 -6.70
C TRP A 37 -2.51 21.07 -8.05
N ALA A 38 -3.81 21.39 -8.04
CA ALA A 38 -4.57 21.67 -9.26
C ALA A 38 -3.94 22.82 -10.08
N ALA A 39 -3.52 23.90 -9.41
CA ALA A 39 -2.86 25.03 -10.05
C ALA A 39 -1.47 24.67 -10.62
N GLN A 40 -0.67 23.89 -9.87
CA GLN A 40 0.67 23.45 -10.31
C GLN A 40 0.60 22.51 -11.52
N GLU A 41 -0.40 21.63 -11.55
CA GLU A 41 -0.61 20.67 -12.63
C GLU A 41 -1.43 21.24 -13.80
N ASN A 42 -1.93 22.47 -13.66
CA ASN A 42 -2.85 23.12 -14.62
C ASN A 42 -4.07 22.24 -14.94
N ARG A 43 -4.68 21.65 -13.91
CA ARG A 43 -5.83 20.75 -13.96
C ARG A 43 -7.02 21.33 -13.20
N ALA A 44 -8.23 20.89 -13.51
CA ALA A 44 -9.40 21.24 -12.71
C ALA A 44 -9.30 20.57 -11.33
N LEU A 45 -9.83 21.24 -10.30
CA LEU A 45 -9.79 20.71 -8.93
C LEU A 45 -10.62 19.42 -8.82
N GLU A 46 -11.70 19.33 -9.58
CA GLU A 46 -12.55 18.14 -9.74
C GLU A 46 -11.74 16.93 -10.20
N ASP A 47 -10.91 17.08 -11.23
CA ASP A 47 -10.10 15.98 -11.77
C ASP A 47 -9.09 15.49 -10.74
N VAL A 48 -8.52 16.40 -9.94
CA VAL A 48 -7.61 16.07 -8.85
C VAL A 48 -8.34 15.32 -7.73
N LEU A 49 -9.55 15.76 -7.37
CA LEU A 49 -10.37 15.12 -6.35
C LEU A 49 -10.82 13.71 -6.77
N ASP A 50 -11.30 13.56 -8.00
CA ASP A 50 -11.73 12.27 -8.54
C ASP A 50 -10.57 11.28 -8.58
N GLU A 51 -9.38 11.71 -9.02
CA GLU A 51 -8.17 10.89 -8.98
C GLU A 51 -7.78 10.49 -7.55
N LEU A 52 -7.82 11.42 -6.60
CA LEU A 52 -7.48 11.12 -5.20
C LEU A 52 -8.47 10.12 -4.58
N ILE A 53 -9.75 10.25 -4.88
CA ILE A 53 -10.77 9.29 -4.42
C ILE A 53 -10.54 7.92 -5.06
N ALA A 54 -10.33 7.86 -6.38
CA ALA A 54 -10.03 6.63 -7.08
C ALA A 54 -8.79 5.93 -6.51
N ASN A 55 -7.71 6.68 -6.29
CA ASN A 55 -6.47 6.18 -5.70
C ASN A 55 -6.69 5.69 -4.26
N ALA A 56 -7.44 6.41 -3.43
CA ALA A 56 -7.73 6.00 -2.06
C ALA A 56 -8.57 4.71 -1.99
N ILE A 57 -9.56 4.57 -2.89
CA ILE A 57 -10.36 3.36 -3.02
C ILE A 57 -9.48 2.19 -3.48
N GLN A 58 -8.68 2.40 -4.53
CA GLN A 58 -7.79 1.36 -5.06
C GLN A 58 -6.78 0.89 -4.02
N GLN A 59 -6.16 1.81 -3.27
CA GLN A 59 -5.26 1.47 -2.16
C GLN A 59 -5.94 0.58 -1.12
N ARG A 60 -7.24 0.78 -0.85
CA ARG A 60 -8.00 -0.04 0.09
C ARG A 60 -8.24 -1.45 -0.46
N ILE A 61 -8.65 -1.55 -1.73
CA ILE A 61 -8.85 -2.83 -2.43
C ILE A 61 -7.55 -3.63 -2.47
N ASP A 62 -6.43 -2.96 -2.79
CA ASP A 62 -5.12 -3.58 -2.86
C ASP A 62 -4.65 -4.07 -1.47
N ALA A 63 -4.91 -3.28 -0.42
CA ALA A 63 -4.59 -3.68 0.95
C ALA A 63 -5.38 -4.90 1.41
N GLU A 64 -6.68 -4.97 1.11
CA GLU A 64 -7.53 -6.13 1.41
C GLU A 64 -7.05 -7.38 0.65
N SER A 65 -6.79 -7.22 -0.65
CA SER A 65 -6.24 -8.29 -1.50
C SER A 65 -4.87 -8.77 -1.02
N MET A 66 -4.02 -7.87 -0.52
CA MET A 66 -2.70 -8.19 0.03
C MET A 66 -2.80 -9.06 1.28
N ILE A 67 -3.78 -8.81 2.15
CA ILE A 67 -4.02 -9.63 3.35
C ILE A 67 -4.38 -11.06 2.95
N GLU A 68 -5.27 -11.23 1.97
CA GLU A 68 -5.67 -12.54 1.46
C GLU A 68 -4.49 -13.28 0.83
N ARG A 69 -3.72 -12.60 -0.03
CA ARG A 69 -2.53 -13.17 -0.69
C ARG A 69 -1.44 -13.53 0.33
N TRP A 70 -1.24 -12.70 1.35
CA TRP A 70 -0.33 -12.99 2.46
C TRP A 70 -0.72 -14.27 3.23
N ALA A 71 -2.02 -14.49 3.43
CA ALA A 71 -2.53 -15.70 4.08
C ALA A 71 -2.25 -16.97 3.26
N GLN A 72 -2.25 -16.86 1.92
CA GLN A 72 -1.96 -17.96 1.00
C GLN A 72 -0.48 -18.34 0.91
N LEU A 73 0.44 -17.44 1.31
CA LEU A 73 1.85 -17.76 1.36
C LEU A 73 2.11 -18.98 2.24
N THR A 74 3.03 -19.85 1.81
CA THR A 74 3.51 -20.92 2.69
C THR A 74 4.24 -20.31 3.89
N ARG A 75 4.39 -21.10 4.96
CA ARG A 75 5.16 -20.67 6.14
C ARG A 75 6.55 -20.16 5.75
N ARG A 76 7.27 -20.88 4.88
CA ARG A 76 8.62 -20.52 4.46
C ARG A 76 8.66 -19.28 3.57
N GLU A 77 7.67 -19.08 2.72
CA GLU A 77 7.52 -17.85 1.95
C GLU A 77 7.29 -16.65 2.88
N ARG A 78 6.40 -16.75 3.88
CA ARG A 78 6.18 -15.68 4.86
C ARG A 78 7.45 -15.31 5.62
N GLU A 79 8.20 -16.30 6.10
CA GLU A 79 9.47 -16.07 6.80
C GLU A 79 10.49 -15.34 5.91
N VAL A 80 10.66 -15.80 4.67
CA VAL A 80 11.60 -15.20 3.71
C VAL A 80 11.17 -13.79 3.31
N VAL A 81 9.89 -13.57 3.04
CA VAL A 81 9.37 -12.23 2.67
C VAL A 81 9.50 -11.27 3.85
N ALA A 82 9.13 -11.68 5.07
CA ALA A 82 9.23 -10.83 6.24
C ALA A 82 10.68 -10.36 6.49
N LEU A 83 11.65 -11.29 6.42
CA LEU A 83 13.07 -10.94 6.55
C LEU A 83 13.55 -10.04 5.40
N PHE A 84 13.11 -10.31 4.16
CA PHE A 84 13.47 -9.49 3.01
C PHE A 84 12.88 -8.07 3.09
N SER A 85 11.71 -7.90 3.71
CA SER A 85 11.05 -6.61 3.92
C SER A 85 11.73 -5.77 5.01
N ILE A 86 12.43 -6.39 5.97
CA ILE A 86 13.27 -5.69 6.96
C ILE A 86 14.75 -5.58 6.52
N ASP A 87 14.96 -5.50 5.20
CA ASP A 87 16.26 -5.28 4.56
C ASP A 87 17.33 -6.38 4.75
N LYS A 88 16.96 -7.60 5.18
CA LYS A 88 17.91 -8.72 5.16
C LYS A 88 18.27 -9.12 3.73
N SER A 89 19.56 -9.28 3.49
CA SER A 89 20.08 -9.83 2.25
C SER A 89 19.72 -11.32 2.11
N ARG A 90 19.71 -11.83 0.89
CA ARG A 90 19.42 -13.25 0.63
C ARG A 90 20.42 -14.19 1.33
N GLY A 91 21.65 -13.74 1.56
CA GLY A 91 22.67 -14.45 2.33
C GLY A 91 22.31 -14.51 3.81
N GLU A 92 22.02 -13.37 4.43
CA GLU A 92 21.57 -13.32 5.83
C GLU A 92 20.29 -14.15 6.04
N ILE A 93 19.34 -14.10 5.11
CA ILE A 93 18.11 -14.92 5.18
C ILE A 93 18.44 -16.42 5.13
N ALA A 94 19.38 -16.82 4.27
CA ALA A 94 19.82 -18.21 4.15
C ALA A 94 20.43 -18.70 5.47
N GLU A 95 21.27 -17.87 6.10
CA GLU A 95 21.88 -18.14 7.40
C GLU A 95 20.82 -18.23 8.51
N ILE A 96 19.97 -17.20 8.64
CA ILE A 96 18.90 -17.12 9.67
C ILE A 96 17.96 -18.32 9.58
N LEU A 97 17.54 -18.72 8.37
CA LEU A 97 16.58 -19.80 8.18
C LEU A 97 17.23 -21.18 8.02
N THR A 98 18.57 -21.26 8.04
CA THR A 98 19.38 -22.46 7.81
C THR A 98 18.96 -23.20 6.53
N ILE A 99 18.90 -22.46 5.42
CA ILE A 99 18.56 -22.97 4.08
C ILE A 99 19.57 -22.48 3.05
N GLU A 100 19.61 -23.10 1.88
CA GLU A 100 20.49 -22.64 0.81
C GLU A 100 20.05 -21.29 0.23
N HIS A 101 21.03 -20.49 -0.19
CA HIS A 101 20.79 -19.21 -0.87
C HIS A 101 19.91 -19.37 -2.12
N ASN A 102 20.04 -20.47 -2.86
CA ASN A 102 19.18 -20.77 -4.02
C ASN A 102 17.73 -21.06 -3.61
N THR A 103 17.52 -21.67 -2.43
CA THR A 103 16.19 -21.90 -1.85
C THR A 103 15.53 -20.59 -1.44
N VAL A 104 16.29 -19.64 -0.88
CA VAL A 104 15.79 -18.26 -0.63
C VAL A 104 15.31 -17.60 -1.92
N LYS A 105 16.09 -17.71 -3.02
CA LYS A 105 15.69 -17.18 -4.33
C LYS A 105 14.40 -17.82 -4.85
N ALA A 106 14.26 -19.13 -4.67
CA ALA A 106 13.05 -19.85 -5.05
C ALA A 106 11.82 -19.38 -4.25
N HIS A 107 11.94 -19.26 -2.91
CA HIS A 107 10.87 -18.75 -2.06
C HIS A 107 10.48 -17.31 -2.41
N LEU A 108 11.45 -16.42 -2.65
CA LEU A 108 11.15 -15.05 -3.08
C LEU A 108 10.43 -15.00 -4.43
N ARG A 109 10.84 -15.84 -5.39
CA ARG A 109 10.17 -15.90 -6.70
C ARG A 109 8.72 -16.38 -6.57
N ASN A 110 8.49 -17.43 -5.79
CA ASN A 110 7.14 -17.95 -5.57
C ASN A 110 6.28 -16.93 -4.81
N ALA A 111 6.85 -16.28 -3.79
CA ALA A 111 6.15 -15.23 -3.04
C ALA A 111 5.78 -14.03 -3.94
N VAL A 112 6.66 -13.61 -4.85
CA VAL A 112 6.35 -12.56 -5.84
C VAL A 112 5.14 -12.96 -6.69
N GLN A 113 5.05 -14.22 -7.11
CA GLN A 113 3.89 -14.73 -7.86
C GLN A 113 2.62 -14.78 -6.99
N HIS A 114 2.70 -15.31 -5.77
CA HIS A 114 1.57 -15.41 -4.86
C HIS A 114 1.06 -14.04 -4.39
N LEU A 115 1.94 -13.04 -4.26
CA LEU A 115 1.58 -11.67 -3.91
C LEU A 115 1.21 -10.80 -5.11
N ASP A 116 1.15 -11.39 -6.32
CA ASP A 116 0.81 -10.68 -7.56
C ASP A 116 1.67 -9.42 -7.74
N CYS A 117 2.98 -9.64 -7.67
CA CYS A 117 4.01 -8.66 -7.91
C CYS A 117 4.80 -9.07 -9.15
N GLU A 118 5.30 -8.10 -9.91
CA GLU A 118 6.17 -8.30 -11.06
C GLU A 118 7.63 -8.52 -10.64
N SER A 119 8.01 -8.04 -9.44
CA SER A 119 9.38 -8.14 -8.96
C SER A 119 9.49 -8.14 -7.44
N THR A 120 10.64 -8.61 -6.94
CA THR A 120 10.98 -8.47 -5.50
C THR A 120 11.06 -7.01 -5.05
N ARG A 121 11.36 -6.09 -5.97
CA ARG A 121 11.38 -4.64 -5.67
C ARG A 121 9.97 -4.12 -5.43
N GLU A 122 9.05 -4.44 -6.33
CA GLU A 122 7.64 -4.07 -6.20
C GLU A 122 7.03 -4.70 -4.95
N MET A 123 7.30 -5.98 -4.71
CA MET A 123 6.88 -6.67 -3.49
C MET A 123 7.32 -5.91 -2.24
N ARG A 124 8.59 -5.48 -2.18
CA ARG A 124 9.09 -4.67 -1.05
C ARG A 124 8.38 -3.30 -0.96
N GLN A 125 8.09 -2.65 -2.08
CA GLN A 125 7.36 -1.37 -2.09
C GLN A 125 5.93 -1.52 -1.56
N LYS A 126 5.19 -2.52 -2.03
CA LYS A 126 3.82 -2.82 -1.55
C LYS A 126 3.79 -3.14 -0.06
N LEU A 127 4.87 -3.71 0.46
CA LEU A 127 5.01 -4.15 1.85
C LEU A 127 5.67 -3.13 2.79
N LEU A 128 6.05 -1.95 2.30
CA LEU A 128 6.78 -0.94 3.07
C LEU A 128 6.03 -0.44 4.31
N HIS A 129 4.70 -0.44 4.27
CA HIS A 129 3.86 0.06 5.35
C HIS A 129 3.52 -1.00 6.40
N VAL A 130 3.99 -2.24 6.23
CA VAL A 130 3.73 -3.35 7.16
C VAL A 130 4.89 -3.45 8.14
N ASP A 131 4.57 -3.50 9.44
CA ASP A 131 5.58 -3.74 10.48
C ASP A 131 5.94 -5.23 10.55
N PHE A 132 6.94 -5.62 9.76
CA PHE A 132 7.52 -6.95 9.80
C PHE A 132 8.50 -7.13 10.96
N GLY A 133 8.99 -6.07 11.59
CA GLY A 133 9.95 -6.18 12.69
C GLY A 133 9.34 -6.88 13.89
N GLU A 134 8.14 -6.45 14.29
CA GLU A 134 7.38 -7.11 15.36
C GLU A 134 7.02 -8.56 14.99
N TRP A 135 6.58 -8.79 13.74
CA TRP A 135 6.22 -10.12 13.26
C TRP A 135 7.43 -11.08 13.30
N VAL A 136 8.59 -10.64 12.81
CA VAL A 136 9.84 -11.43 12.82
C VAL A 136 10.22 -11.78 14.25
N GLY A 137 10.21 -10.82 15.19
CA GLY A 137 10.56 -11.08 16.58
C GLY A 137 9.66 -12.11 17.29
N LYS A 138 8.40 -12.24 16.85
CA LYS A 138 7.45 -13.23 17.38
C LYS A 138 7.53 -14.59 16.70
N ASN A 139 7.91 -14.64 15.43
CA ASN A 139 7.75 -15.85 14.59
C ASN A 139 9.08 -16.48 14.15
N ILE A 140 10.18 -15.76 14.26
CA ILE A 140 11.52 -16.20 13.84
C ILE A 140 12.49 -16.02 15.00
N HIS A 141 13.19 -17.10 15.35
CA HIS A 141 14.29 -17.01 16.29
C HIS A 141 15.53 -16.51 15.55
N LEU A 142 15.90 -15.25 15.77
CA LEU A 142 17.12 -14.68 15.20
C LEU A 142 18.35 -15.21 15.97
N PRO A 143 19.43 -15.60 15.29
CA PRO A 143 20.69 -15.91 15.96
C PRO A 143 21.20 -14.66 16.69
N ALA A 144 21.72 -14.86 17.90
CA ALA A 144 22.25 -13.81 18.77
C ALA A 144 23.53 -13.16 18.23
#